data_AF-A0A971X7Q7-F1
#
_entry.id   AF-A0A971X7Q7-F1
#
_cell.length_a   1.000
_cell.length_b   1.000
_cell.length_c   1.000
_cell.angle_alpha   90.00
_cell.angle_beta   90.00
_cell.angle_gamma   90.00
#
_symmetry.space_group_name_H-M   'P 1'
#
loop_
_entity.id
_entity.type
_entity.pdbx_description
1 polymer ?
#
loop_
_entity_poly.entity_id
_entity_poly.type
_entity_poly.pdbx_seq_one_letter_code
_entity_poly.pdbx_strand_id
1 'polypeptide(L)' 'MRVDLIATALFGVESVVAREFRHLGYDEIKTEDGKVTFRASVSDICRANLWLRCAD' A
#
# COMPACT_ATOMS: atom_id res chain seq x y z
N MET A 1 -14.72 -5.65 8.80
CA MET A 1 -14.01 -4.57 9.53
C MET A 1 -12.84 -4.10 8.67
N ARG A 2 -12.76 -2.81 8.39
CA ARG A 2 -11.63 -2.23 7.63
C ARG A 2 -10.73 -1.46 8.59
N VAL A 3 -9.43 -1.53 8.35
CA VAL A 3 -8.38 -0.86 9.13
C VAL A 3 -7.55 0.02 8.21
N ASP A 4 -7.02 1.11 8.76
CA ASP A 4 -6.08 1.99 8.07
C ASP A 4 -4.67 1.45 8.30
N LEU A 5 -3.95 1.23 7.21
CA LEU A 5 -2.63 0.60 7.19
C LEU A 5 -1.65 1.50 6.44
N ILE A 6 -0.37 1.34 6.77
CA ILE A 6 0.72 2.08 6.14
C ILE A 6 1.67 1.05 5.54
N ALA A 7 1.98 1.21 4.25
CA ALA A 7 3.12 0.58 3.61
C ALA A 7 4.26 1.61 3.53
N THR A 8 5.39 1.29 4.14
CA THR A 8 6.61 2.09 4.06
C THR A 8 7.22 1.98 2.66
N ALA A 9 7.90 3.03 2.22
CA ALA A 9 8.58 3.06 0.94
C ALA A 9 9.79 3.98 1.01
N LEU A 10 10.83 3.67 0.24
CA LEU A 10 11.94 4.59 0.01
C LEU A 10 11.42 5.91 -0.60
N PHE A 11 12.02 7.04 -0.23
CA PHE A 11 11.68 8.33 -0.81
C PHE A 11 11.83 8.31 -2.34
N GLY A 12 10.78 8.74 -3.05
CA GLY A 12 10.74 8.84 -4.50
C GLY A 12 10.18 7.61 -5.24
N VAL A 13 9.86 6.51 -4.55
CA VAL A 13 9.20 5.32 -5.15
C VAL A 13 7.76 5.11 -4.68
N GLU A 14 7.20 6.04 -3.92
CA GLU A 14 5.85 5.92 -3.34
C GLU A 14 4.78 5.86 -4.43
N SER A 15 5.02 6.53 -5.57
CA SER A 15 4.16 6.45 -6.75
C SER A 15 4.12 5.04 -7.37
N VAL A 16 5.23 4.29 -7.27
CA VAL A 16 5.32 2.90 -7.74
C VAL A 16 4.53 2.00 -6.79
N VAL A 17 4.71 2.14 -5.48
CA VAL A 17 3.95 1.40 -4.47
C VAL A 17 2.45 1.66 -4.60
N ALA A 18 2.06 2.93 -4.78
CA ALA A 18 0.67 3.30 -5.03
C ALA A 18 0.11 2.64 -6.31
N ARG A 19 0.92 2.48 -7.37
CA ARG A 19 0.51 1.77 -8.58
C ARG A 19 0.32 0.27 -8.33
N GLU A 20 1.18 -0.36 -7.53
CA GLU A 20 1.02 -1.77 -7.15
C GLU A 20 -0.28 -1.99 -6.34
N PHE A 21 -0.59 -1.11 -5.39
CA PHE A 21 -1.86 -1.15 -4.68
C PHE A 21 -3.08 -1.06 -5.60
N ARG A 22 -3.08 -0.11 -6.56
CA ARG A 22 -4.15 -0.01 -7.56
C ARG A 22 -4.27 -1.28 -8.40
N HIS A 23 -3.15 -1.90 -8.77
CA HIS A 23 -3.16 -3.17 -9.50
C HIS A 23 -3.76 -4.33 -8.68
N LEU A 24 -3.61 -4.29 -7.35
CA LEU A 24 -4.23 -5.25 -6.43
C LEU A 24 -5.72 -4.97 -6.15
N GLY A 25 -6.25 -3.85 -6.64
CA GLY A 25 -7.65 -3.44 -6.48
C GLY A 25 -7.92 -2.54 -5.27
N TYR A 26 -6.90 -1.86 -4.74
CA TYR A 26 -7.06 -0.86 -3.68
C TYR A 26 -7.09 0.56 -4.28
N ASP A 27 -8.25 1.20 -4.19
CA ASP A 27 -8.46 2.56 -4.74
C ASP A 27 -8.34 3.66 -3.67
N GLU A 28 -8.67 3.34 -2.41
CA GLU A 28 -8.53 4.25 -1.28
C GLU A 28 -7.09 4.26 -0.76
N ILE A 29 -6.23 5.02 -1.47
CA ILE A 29 -4.82 5.21 -1.10
C ILE A 29 -4.45 6.69 -0.99
N LYS A 30 -3.60 7.00 0.00
CA LYS A 30 -2.99 8.31 0.19
C LYS A 30 -1.47 8.15 0.18
N THR A 31 -0.83 8.85 -0.75
CA THR A 31 0.64 8.88 -0.85
C THR A 31 1.18 10.08 -0.07
N GLU A 32 2.17 9.85 0.77
CA GLU A 32 2.92 10.86 1.52
C GLU A 32 4.41 10.52 1.40
N ASP A 33 5.32 11.48 1.63
CA ASP A 33 6.74 11.21 1.45
C ASP A 33 7.19 10.04 2.37
N GLY A 34 7.77 9.01 1.76
CA GLY A 34 8.24 7.78 2.41
C GLY A 34 7.16 6.76 2.79
N LYS A 35 5.88 6.95 2.44
CA LYS A 35 4.81 5.98 2.76
C LYS A 35 3.55 6.06 1.90
N VAL A 36 2.83 4.95 1.85
CA VAL A 36 1.48 4.86 1.27
C VAL A 36 0.50 4.38 2.33
N THR A 37 -0.48 5.22 2.66
CA THR A 37 -1.60 4.84 3.53
C THR A 37 -2.71 4.23 2.69
N PHE A 38 -3.25 3.09 3.11
CA PHE A 38 -4.32 2.40 2.40
C PHE A 38 -5.32 1.79 3.38
N ARG A 39 -6.58 1.66 2.95
CA ARG A 39 -7.64 1.07 3.77
C ARG A 39 -8.01 -0.32 3.29
N ALA A 40 -7.89 -1.31 4.15
CA ALA A 40 -8.11 -2.70 3.77
C ALA A 40 -8.73 -3.55 4.89
N SER A 41 -9.19 -4.76 4.56
CA SER A 41 -9.65 -5.73 5.54
C SER A 41 -8.46 -6.45 6.19
N VAL A 42 -8.65 -7.09 7.34
CA VAL A 42 -7.56 -7.83 8.01
C VAL A 42 -6.99 -8.95 7.12
N SER A 43 -7.83 -9.60 6.30
CA SER A 43 -7.41 -10.61 5.32
C SER A 43 -6.52 -10.06 4.21
N ASP A 44 -6.60 -8.77 3.92
CA ASP A 44 -5.83 -8.11 2.87
C ASP A 44 -4.39 -7.83 3.30
N ILE A 45 -4.09 -7.85 4.60
CA ILE A 45 -2.74 -7.61 5.13
C ILE A 45 -1.74 -8.60 4.53
N CYS A 46 -2.08 -9.90 4.53
CA CYS A 46 -1.23 -10.92 3.92
C CYS A 46 -1.06 -10.70 2.42
N ARG A 47 -2.11 -10.25 1.72
CA ARG A 47 -2.05 -9.97 0.29
C ARG A 47 -1.09 -8.82 -0.02
N ALA A 48 -1.16 -7.72 0.73
CA ALA A 48 -0.24 -6.60 0.58
C ALA A 48 1.23 -7.05 0.79
N ASN A 49 1.51 -7.79 1.86
CA ASN A 49 2.85 -8.30 2.16
C ASN A 49 3.41 -9.27 1.11
N LEU A 50 2.54 -10.06 0.46
CA LEU A 50 2.97 -11.03 -0.55
C LEU A 50 3.17 -10.43 -1.95
N TRP A 51 2.53 -9.31 -2.26
CA TRP A 51 2.42 -8.82 -3.64
C TRP A 51 3.04 -7.45 -3.91
N LEU A 52 3.27 -6.63 -2.88
CA LEU A 52 4.03 -5.39 -3.03
C LEU A 52 5.51 -5.72 -3.19
N ARG A 53 6.15 -5.17 -4.22
CA ARG A 53 7.57 -5.43 -4.53
C ARG A 53 8.45 -4.23 -4.26
N CYS A 54 7.85 -3.05 -4.17
CA CYS A 54 8.56 -1.79 -3.94
C CYS A 54 8.26 -1.17 -2.57
N ALA A 55 7.41 -1.81 -1.76
CA ALA A 55 7.21 -1.42 -0.37
C ALA A 55 8.27 -2.07 0.53
N ASP A 56 8.63 -1.38 1.61
CA ASP A 56 9.52 -1.86 2.68
C ASP A 56 8.75 -2.56 3.80
#